data_AF-W4E3U8-F1
#
_entry.id   AF-W4E3U8-F1
#
_cell.length_a   1.000
_cell.length_b   1.000
_cell.length_c   1.000
_cell.angle_alpha   90.00
_cell.angle_beta   90.00
_cell.angle_gamma   90.00
#
_symmetry.space_group_name_H-M   'P 1'
#
loop_
_entity.id
_entity.type
_entity.pdbx_description
1 polymer ?
#
loop_
_entity_poly.entity_id
_entity_poly.type
_entity_poly.pdbx_seq_one_letter_code
_entity_poly.pdbx_strand_id
1 'polypeptide(L)'
;MSHSLEPKPVSSFFYCGKSTDISPIGQFHHPEFVLIGDRVTIKDDYCIQSTLQDSLPVPKIIIGDDCRCEQGLTLQALNRIEIKPRVTIGSKVSISDARHEYRQVGLPVLAQGWMDSTGEVIIGEGTQIGDGTVIAGNIRIGKHCVIQPGSVVEQDLPDYCVAGGSPAQILQQETAKLQPRTAGLSSGTPESTPLLSICIPTYNRAIYLDLCLSCIFSQLQNDSRVEVIVCDNASTDATPQVIARYASRYPSLKSFRNSTNIGGDRNIYLVAQLARGKFIKWQGDDDYFVEDSIPSLLDVIHDHMQCGIIYLNVHNHDGQVYTAEGAPAYLRTSGIMCTFISGIILRREDFEQIEKPFRYIDLSLNQAYMQYEILTRNPSFCVVNRRMFNFSGNPPSGYNLGEVVFRSYQTILHHFIGKGLSEVDVQQEKLAALYNYILPWYTGIMRDHAPVFTDDFEDLFREFYGEESYFEDVLLRIASIKALAQS
;
A
#
# COMPACT_ATOMS: atom_id res chain seq x y z
N MET A 1 -1.31 -36.70 29.92
CA MET A 1 -1.50 -35.26 30.18
C MET A 1 -2.60 -34.79 29.25
N SER A 2 -3.76 -34.45 29.78
CA SER A 2 -4.94 -34.10 28.99
C SER A 2 -4.78 -32.72 28.37
N HIS A 3 -4.70 -32.66 27.04
CA HIS A 3 -4.83 -31.40 26.31
C HIS A 3 -6.29 -30.95 26.39
N SER A 4 -6.52 -29.83 27.07
CA SER A 4 -7.82 -29.16 27.18
C SER A 4 -8.34 -28.78 25.79
N LEU A 5 -9.56 -29.22 25.47
CA LEU A 5 -10.37 -28.83 24.31
C LEU A 5 -11.29 -27.66 24.71
N GLU A 6 -10.72 -26.61 25.29
CA GLU A 6 -11.45 -25.36 25.51
C GLU A 6 -11.15 -24.37 24.37
N PRO A 7 -12.16 -23.70 23.78
CA PRO A 7 -11.94 -22.66 22.79
C PRO A 7 -11.08 -21.56 23.41
N LYS A 8 -9.88 -21.36 22.87
CA LYS A 8 -8.96 -20.32 23.32
C LYS A 8 -9.61 -18.94 23.06
N PRO A 9 -9.48 -17.98 24.00
CA PRO A 9 -10.10 -16.67 23.85
C PRO A 9 -9.58 -15.94 22.60
N VAL A 10 -10.44 -15.09 22.03
CA VAL A 10 -10.15 -14.21 20.87
C VAL A 10 -8.87 -13.36 21.07
N SER A 11 -8.43 -13.19 22.32
CA SER A 11 -7.15 -12.55 22.69
C SER A 11 -5.88 -13.34 22.31
N SER A 12 -6.01 -14.45 21.58
CA SER A 12 -4.89 -15.29 21.14
C SER A 12 -4.55 -15.17 19.65
N PHE A 13 -5.35 -14.43 18.87
CA PHE A 13 -5.08 -14.20 17.45
C PHE A 13 -4.07 -13.09 17.21
N PHE A 14 -3.39 -13.10 16.05
CA PHE A 14 -2.67 -11.92 15.57
C PHE A 14 -3.63 -10.74 15.42
N TYR A 15 -4.78 -10.99 14.79
CA TYR A 15 -5.91 -10.06 14.72
C TYR A 15 -7.19 -10.80 14.34
N CYS A 16 -8.33 -10.36 14.87
CA CYS A 16 -9.65 -10.85 14.48
C CYS A 16 -10.62 -9.66 14.40
N GLY A 17 -11.31 -9.50 13.26
CA GLY A 17 -12.30 -8.47 13.03
C GLY A 17 -13.49 -8.55 14.00
N LYS A 18 -14.11 -7.41 14.31
CA LYS A 18 -15.16 -7.33 15.34
C LYS A 18 -16.49 -7.92 14.91
N SER A 19 -16.77 -7.92 13.60
CA SER A 19 -18.01 -8.42 13.00
C SER A 19 -17.84 -9.82 12.41
N THR A 20 -16.82 -10.55 12.89
CA THR A 20 -16.47 -11.88 12.39
C THR A 20 -17.13 -12.97 13.24
N ASP A 21 -17.75 -13.93 12.57
CA ASP A 21 -18.47 -15.05 13.15
C ASP A 21 -17.68 -16.34 12.91
N ILE A 22 -17.13 -16.91 13.99
CA ILE A 22 -16.36 -18.15 13.95
C ILE A 22 -17.09 -19.16 14.81
N SER A 23 -17.45 -20.30 14.22
CA SER A 23 -18.05 -21.40 14.95
C SER A 23 -17.17 -21.82 16.15
N PRO A 24 -17.74 -22.18 17.31
CA PRO A 24 -16.97 -22.76 18.40
C PRO A 24 -16.53 -24.21 18.11
N ILE A 25 -17.05 -24.83 17.05
CA ILE A 25 -16.77 -26.21 16.66
C ILE A 25 -15.62 -26.21 15.65
N GLY A 26 -14.38 -26.11 16.12
CA GLY A 26 -13.20 -26.15 15.28
C GLY A 26 -11.91 -25.98 16.08
N GLN A 27 -10.76 -26.01 15.40
CA GLN A 27 -9.45 -25.97 16.04
C GLN A 27 -8.50 -24.96 15.38
N PHE A 28 -7.85 -24.16 16.23
CA PHE A 28 -6.70 -23.33 15.87
C PHE A 28 -5.44 -23.85 16.55
N HIS A 29 -4.42 -24.10 15.75
CA HIS A 29 -3.06 -24.42 16.21
C HIS A 29 -2.16 -23.23 15.86
N HIS A 30 -1.64 -22.57 16.90
CA HIS A 30 -0.92 -21.29 16.82
C HIS A 30 -1.76 -20.10 16.30
N PRO A 31 -2.87 -19.75 16.99
CA PRO A 31 -3.70 -18.60 16.62
C PRO A 31 -2.92 -17.28 16.55
N GLU A 32 -1.80 -17.15 17.27
CA GLU A 32 -0.94 -15.96 17.29
C GLU A 32 -0.34 -15.60 15.92
N PHE A 33 -0.39 -16.52 14.94
CA PHE A 33 0.03 -16.29 13.56
C PHE A 33 -1.14 -16.20 12.58
N VAL A 34 -2.37 -16.06 13.08
CA VAL A 34 -3.58 -16.02 12.27
C VAL A 34 -4.22 -14.64 12.34
N LEU A 35 -4.38 -14.02 11.16
CA LEU A 35 -5.11 -12.76 10.96
C LEU A 35 -6.43 -13.05 10.25
N ILE A 36 -7.53 -12.61 10.86
CA ILE A 36 -8.87 -12.72 10.31
C ILE A 36 -9.45 -11.31 10.19
N GLY A 37 -9.84 -10.92 8.97
CA GLY A 37 -10.46 -9.64 8.65
C GLY A 37 -11.85 -9.47 9.28
N ASP A 38 -12.56 -8.43 8.87
CA ASP A 38 -13.91 -8.11 9.34
C ASP A 38 -14.99 -8.78 8.48
N ARG A 39 -16.14 -9.10 9.09
CA ARG A 39 -17.29 -9.74 8.42
C ARG A 39 -16.94 -11.10 7.78
N VAL A 40 -15.99 -11.81 8.36
CA VAL A 40 -15.66 -13.18 7.96
C VAL A 40 -16.62 -14.16 8.64
N THR A 41 -17.06 -15.19 7.93
CA THR A 41 -17.81 -16.30 8.50
C THR A 41 -17.02 -17.60 8.36
N ILE A 42 -16.81 -18.34 9.45
CA ILE A 42 -16.19 -19.67 9.46
C ILE A 42 -17.15 -20.66 10.12
N LYS A 43 -17.68 -21.61 9.35
CA LYS A 43 -18.59 -22.67 9.82
C LYS A 43 -17.84 -23.84 10.47
N ASP A 44 -18.60 -24.74 11.07
CA ASP A 44 -18.14 -25.86 11.90
C ASP A 44 -17.05 -26.73 11.23
N ASP A 45 -16.35 -27.50 12.05
CA ASP A 45 -15.34 -28.50 11.68
C ASP A 45 -14.10 -27.95 10.96
N TYR A 46 -13.73 -26.70 11.22
CA TYR A 46 -12.49 -26.14 10.67
C TYR A 46 -11.25 -26.60 11.44
N CYS A 47 -10.11 -26.68 10.74
CA CYS A 47 -8.79 -26.91 11.30
C CYS A 47 -7.78 -25.95 10.67
N ILE A 48 -7.26 -25.01 11.45
CA ILE A 48 -6.34 -23.96 10.98
C ILE A 48 -5.03 -24.09 11.76
N GLN A 49 -3.94 -24.37 11.05
CA GLN A 49 -2.64 -24.69 11.65
C GLN A 49 -1.50 -23.90 11.01
N SER A 50 -0.66 -23.30 11.86
CA SER A 50 0.57 -22.59 11.50
C SER A 50 1.80 -23.24 12.18
N THR A 51 3.00 -23.11 11.60
CA THR A 51 4.25 -23.64 12.19
C THR A 51 5.09 -22.58 12.93
N LEU A 52 5.66 -22.97 14.08
CA LEU A 52 6.52 -22.17 14.98
C LEU A 52 7.97 -21.98 14.48
N GLN A 53 8.19 -21.61 13.21
CA GLN A 53 9.57 -21.45 12.69
C GLN A 53 10.18 -20.05 12.89
N ASP A 54 9.39 -19.02 13.20
CA ASP A 54 9.85 -17.63 13.20
C ASP A 54 10.04 -17.02 14.60
N SER A 55 11.06 -16.17 14.72
CA SER A 55 11.44 -15.46 15.96
C SER A 55 10.60 -14.21 16.26
N LEU A 56 9.74 -13.78 15.32
CA LEU A 56 8.85 -12.62 15.44
C LEU A 56 7.40 -13.00 15.09
N PRO A 57 6.38 -12.43 15.76
CA PRO A 57 4.98 -12.72 15.47
C PRO A 57 4.56 -11.98 14.19
N VAL A 58 4.67 -12.64 13.03
CA VAL A 58 4.07 -12.20 11.76
C VAL A 58 2.95 -13.16 11.35
N PRO A 59 1.81 -12.69 10.82
CA PRO A 59 0.71 -13.58 10.48
C PRO A 59 1.09 -14.44 9.26
N LYS A 60 0.98 -15.76 9.42
CA LYS A 60 1.18 -16.75 8.35
C LYS A 60 -0.11 -17.08 7.62
N ILE A 61 -1.24 -17.01 8.32
CA ILE A 61 -2.56 -17.24 7.75
C ILE A 61 -3.32 -15.93 7.79
N ILE A 62 -3.75 -15.47 6.61
CA ILE A 62 -4.44 -14.20 6.43
C ILE A 62 -5.74 -14.46 5.70
N ILE A 63 -6.87 -14.17 6.36
CA ILE A 63 -8.21 -14.23 5.76
C ILE A 63 -8.74 -12.81 5.65
N GLY A 64 -8.91 -12.32 4.43
CA GLY A 64 -9.39 -10.96 4.14
C GLY A 64 -10.87 -10.74 4.47
N ASP A 65 -11.28 -9.48 4.43
CA ASP A 65 -12.65 -9.07 4.76
C ASP A 65 -13.71 -9.75 3.88
N ASP A 66 -14.93 -9.87 4.41
CA ASP A 66 -16.11 -10.38 3.69
C ASP A 66 -15.94 -11.80 3.11
N CYS A 67 -15.00 -12.60 3.64
CA CYS A 67 -14.84 -14.00 3.26
C CYS A 67 -15.90 -14.89 3.91
N ARG A 68 -16.34 -15.92 3.17
CA ARG A 68 -17.29 -16.93 3.65
C ARG A 68 -16.68 -18.30 3.52
N CYS A 69 -16.55 -19.00 4.65
CA CYS A 69 -15.98 -20.33 4.72
C CYS A 69 -17.03 -21.31 5.26
N GLU A 70 -17.45 -22.23 4.40
CA GLU A 70 -18.38 -23.30 4.76
C GLU A 70 -17.69 -24.40 5.59
N GLN A 71 -18.48 -25.40 6.02
CA GLN A 71 -18.08 -26.42 6.98
C GLN A 71 -16.85 -27.22 6.51
N GLY A 72 -15.91 -27.49 7.41
CA GLY A 72 -14.78 -28.39 7.14
C GLY A 72 -13.56 -27.74 6.49
N LEU A 73 -13.36 -26.43 6.65
CA LEU A 73 -12.18 -25.72 6.14
C LEU A 73 -10.88 -26.23 6.79
N THR A 74 -9.90 -26.64 5.99
CA THR A 74 -8.55 -26.98 6.49
C THR A 74 -7.50 -26.04 5.90
N LEU A 75 -6.75 -25.34 6.76
CA LEU A 75 -5.61 -24.49 6.38
C LEU A 75 -4.33 -24.96 7.08
N GLN A 76 -3.27 -25.19 6.32
CA GLN A 76 -1.96 -25.60 6.84
C GLN A 76 -0.85 -24.70 6.27
N ALA A 77 -0.37 -23.75 7.07
CA ALA A 77 0.70 -22.83 6.66
C ALA A 77 2.05 -23.19 7.28
N LEU A 78 3.01 -23.58 6.45
CA LEU A 78 4.43 -23.62 6.77
C LEU A 78 5.02 -22.20 6.72
N ASN A 79 4.76 -21.48 5.62
CA ASN A 79 5.24 -20.12 5.37
C ASN A 79 4.10 -19.10 5.35
N ARG A 80 3.20 -19.15 4.35
CA ARG A 80 2.16 -18.15 4.15
C ARG A 80 0.98 -18.63 3.30
N ILE A 81 -0.23 -18.47 3.84
CA ILE A 81 -1.50 -18.59 3.13
C ILE A 81 -2.24 -17.25 3.24
N GLU A 82 -2.54 -16.64 2.10
CA GLU A 82 -3.28 -15.38 2.02
C GLU A 82 -4.53 -15.53 1.15
N ILE A 83 -5.68 -15.33 1.77
CA ILE A 83 -7.00 -15.29 1.13
C ILE A 83 -7.42 -13.83 1.07
N LYS A 84 -7.50 -13.25 -0.14
CA LYS A 84 -7.91 -11.85 -0.35
C LYS A 84 -9.40 -11.64 -0.03
N PRO A 85 -9.87 -10.39 0.08
CA PRO A 85 -11.27 -10.12 0.43
C PRO A 85 -12.30 -10.75 -0.53
N ARG A 86 -13.54 -10.91 -0.03
CA ARG A 86 -14.69 -11.38 -0.81
C ARG A 86 -14.54 -12.78 -1.41
N VAL A 87 -13.66 -13.63 -0.88
CA VAL A 87 -13.52 -15.03 -1.34
C VAL A 87 -14.61 -15.89 -0.70
N THR A 88 -15.25 -16.73 -1.51
CA THR A 88 -16.20 -17.74 -1.02
C THR A 88 -15.56 -19.12 -1.10
N ILE A 89 -15.55 -19.83 0.02
CA ILE A 89 -14.93 -21.14 0.18
C ILE A 89 -16.01 -22.15 0.53
N GLY A 90 -16.21 -23.11 -0.37
CA GLY A 90 -17.13 -24.23 -0.21
C GLY A 90 -16.74 -25.18 0.91
N SER A 91 -17.59 -26.18 1.13
CA SER A 91 -17.42 -27.15 2.21
C SER A 91 -16.22 -28.06 1.95
N LYS A 92 -15.50 -28.43 3.01
CA LYS A 92 -14.41 -29.42 2.97
C LYS A 92 -13.25 -29.05 2.03
N VAL A 93 -12.95 -27.76 1.92
CA VAL A 93 -11.79 -27.27 1.18
C VAL A 93 -10.52 -27.42 2.01
N SER A 94 -9.43 -27.88 1.38
CA SER A 94 -8.12 -28.05 2.01
C SER A 94 -7.06 -27.21 1.29
N ILE A 95 -6.31 -26.40 2.05
CA ILE A 95 -5.29 -25.48 1.53
C ILE A 95 -3.99 -25.67 2.31
N SER A 96 -2.91 -25.94 1.60
CA SER A 96 -1.56 -26.09 2.16
C SER A 96 -0.52 -25.41 1.26
N ASP A 97 0.44 -24.70 1.85
CA ASP A 97 1.55 -24.07 1.13
C ASP A 97 2.80 -24.97 1.01
N ALA A 98 2.77 -26.17 1.59
CA ALA A 98 3.90 -27.07 1.66
C ALA A 98 3.59 -28.45 1.04
N ARG A 99 4.61 -29.03 0.41
CA ARG A 99 4.62 -30.41 -0.07
C ARG A 99 5.81 -31.15 0.54
N HIS A 100 5.62 -32.42 0.90
CA HIS A 100 6.73 -33.24 1.37
C HIS A 100 7.68 -33.59 0.23
N GLU A 101 8.98 -33.61 0.51
CA GLU A 101 9.95 -34.23 -0.39
C GLU A 101 9.80 -35.76 -0.31
N TYR A 102 9.82 -36.44 -1.45
CA TYR A 102 9.61 -37.89 -1.55
C TYR A 102 10.55 -38.56 -2.57
N ARG A 103 11.37 -37.78 -3.27
CA ARG A 103 12.17 -38.26 -4.42
C ARG A 103 13.43 -39.03 -3.99
N GLN A 104 13.82 -38.98 -2.71
CA GLN A 104 14.96 -39.74 -2.19
C GLN A 104 14.54 -41.18 -1.85
N VAL A 105 14.69 -42.07 -2.82
CA VAL A 105 14.38 -43.50 -2.66
C VAL A 105 15.26 -44.13 -1.57
N GLY A 106 14.64 -44.77 -0.58
CA GLY A 106 15.33 -45.45 0.53
C GLY A 106 15.29 -44.71 1.87
N LEU A 107 14.85 -43.45 1.90
CA LEU A 107 14.60 -42.69 3.12
C LEU A 107 13.09 -42.55 3.35
N PRO A 108 12.56 -42.72 4.59
CA PRO A 108 11.18 -42.40 4.89
C PRO A 108 10.85 -40.93 4.56
N VAL A 109 9.68 -40.65 3.97
CA VAL A 109 9.25 -39.30 3.54
C VAL A 109 9.41 -38.25 4.65
N LEU A 110 9.11 -38.61 5.90
CA LEU A 110 9.28 -37.73 7.06
C LEU A 110 10.74 -37.24 7.24
N ALA A 111 11.71 -38.06 6.86
CA ALA A 111 13.14 -37.75 6.97
C ALA A 111 13.69 -36.97 5.76
N GLN A 112 12.89 -36.80 4.70
CA GLN A 112 13.31 -36.11 3.49
C GLN A 112 13.00 -34.60 3.51
N GLY A 113 12.18 -34.14 4.46
CA GLY A 113 11.85 -32.73 4.61
C GLY A 113 10.76 -32.24 3.66
N TRP A 114 10.83 -30.96 3.29
CA TRP A 114 9.84 -30.26 2.47
C TRP A 114 10.41 -29.96 1.09
N MET A 115 9.58 -30.06 0.05
CA MET A 115 9.97 -29.78 -1.33
C MET A 115 10.27 -28.29 -1.55
N ASP A 116 9.49 -27.41 -0.92
CA ASP A 116 9.62 -25.96 -1.02
C ASP A 116 9.64 -25.33 0.39
N SER A 117 10.73 -24.64 0.75
CA SER A 117 10.88 -23.95 2.04
C SER A 117 10.42 -22.48 2.02
N THR A 118 9.84 -22.03 0.90
CA THR A 118 9.40 -20.64 0.68
C THR A 118 8.06 -20.58 -0.08
N GLY A 119 7.31 -21.68 -0.13
CA GLY A 119 6.05 -21.74 -0.86
C GLY A 119 4.98 -20.87 -0.22
N GLU A 120 4.17 -20.19 -1.04
CA GLU A 120 3.01 -19.41 -0.57
C GLU A 120 1.75 -19.81 -1.34
N VAL A 121 0.59 -19.71 -0.69
CA VAL A 121 -0.71 -19.76 -1.38
C VAL A 121 -1.37 -18.40 -1.34
N ILE A 122 -1.72 -17.85 -2.50
CA ILE A 122 -2.44 -16.58 -2.61
C ILE A 122 -3.70 -16.80 -3.44
N ILE A 123 -4.86 -16.45 -2.86
CA ILE A 123 -6.16 -16.52 -3.51
C ILE A 123 -6.66 -15.11 -3.74
N GLY A 124 -6.83 -14.75 -5.02
CA GLY A 124 -7.26 -13.43 -5.47
C GLY A 124 -8.69 -13.08 -5.05
N GLU A 125 -8.97 -11.79 -5.06
CA GLU A 125 -10.22 -11.22 -4.58
C GLU A 125 -11.44 -11.76 -5.36
N GLY A 126 -12.56 -11.98 -4.67
CA GLY A 126 -13.82 -12.33 -5.32
C GLY A 126 -13.85 -13.72 -5.97
N THR A 127 -12.84 -14.55 -5.70
CA THR A 127 -12.74 -15.92 -6.20
C THR A 127 -13.69 -16.85 -5.43
N GLN A 128 -14.29 -17.79 -6.16
CA GLN A 128 -15.18 -18.82 -5.62
C GLN A 128 -14.49 -20.18 -5.69
N ILE A 129 -14.40 -20.86 -4.54
CA ILE A 129 -13.81 -22.19 -4.41
C ILE A 129 -14.93 -23.19 -4.14
N GLY A 130 -15.14 -24.12 -5.06
CA GLY A 130 -16.16 -25.15 -4.92
C GLY A 130 -15.83 -26.19 -3.84
N ASP A 131 -16.87 -26.87 -3.36
CA ASP A 131 -16.78 -27.89 -2.31
C ASP A 131 -15.73 -28.97 -2.61
N GLY A 132 -14.98 -29.40 -1.60
CA GLY A 132 -14.01 -30.49 -1.72
C GLY A 132 -12.76 -30.16 -2.54
N THR A 133 -12.51 -28.88 -2.84
CA THR A 133 -11.31 -28.45 -3.57
C THR A 133 -10.06 -28.64 -2.70
N VAL A 134 -8.98 -29.10 -3.33
CA VAL A 134 -7.65 -29.21 -2.72
C VAL A 134 -6.69 -28.24 -3.42
N ILE A 135 -6.01 -27.41 -2.63
CA ILE A 135 -4.97 -26.47 -3.08
C ILE A 135 -3.70 -26.81 -2.31
N ALA A 136 -2.63 -27.19 -3.00
CA ALA A 136 -1.40 -27.64 -2.34
C ALA A 136 -0.14 -27.11 -3.02
N GLY A 137 0.79 -26.55 -2.25
CA GLY A 137 2.10 -26.05 -2.70
C GLY A 137 2.13 -24.55 -2.95
N ASN A 138 3.03 -24.10 -3.82
CA ASN A 138 3.21 -22.68 -4.14
C ASN A 138 2.27 -22.26 -5.28
N ILE A 139 1.09 -21.74 -4.95
CA ILE A 139 0.00 -21.51 -5.92
C ILE A 139 -0.55 -20.09 -5.81
N ARG A 140 -0.68 -19.43 -6.96
CA ARG A 140 -1.37 -18.14 -7.12
C ARG A 140 -2.65 -18.34 -7.94
N ILE A 141 -3.78 -18.09 -7.31
CA ILE A 141 -5.09 -18.04 -7.98
C ILE A 141 -5.46 -16.57 -8.16
N GLY A 142 -5.74 -16.18 -9.41
CA GLY A 142 -6.16 -14.83 -9.77
C GLY A 142 -7.48 -14.39 -9.15
N LYS A 143 -7.88 -13.15 -9.44
CA LYS A 143 -9.17 -12.60 -8.98
C LYS A 143 -10.34 -13.08 -9.82
N HIS A 144 -11.52 -13.13 -9.21
CA HIS A 144 -12.78 -13.52 -9.84
C HIS A 144 -12.72 -14.88 -10.56
N CYS A 145 -11.93 -15.81 -10.02
CA CYS A 145 -11.87 -17.17 -10.53
C CYS A 145 -13.03 -18.00 -9.98
N VAL A 146 -13.45 -19.01 -10.75
CA VAL A 146 -14.40 -20.02 -10.29
C VAL A 146 -13.71 -21.38 -10.35
N ILE A 147 -13.47 -21.98 -9.18
CA ILE A 147 -12.92 -23.33 -9.08
C ILE A 147 -14.08 -24.29 -8.86
N GLN A 148 -14.27 -25.22 -9.79
CA GLN A 148 -15.35 -26.20 -9.70
C GLN A 148 -15.16 -27.12 -8.49
N PRO A 149 -16.26 -27.61 -7.87
CA PRO A 149 -16.18 -28.59 -6.78
C PRO A 149 -15.35 -29.83 -7.14
N GLY A 150 -14.60 -30.34 -6.16
CA GLY A 150 -13.76 -31.54 -6.28
C GLY A 150 -12.46 -31.34 -7.06
N SER A 151 -12.05 -30.09 -7.32
CA SER A 151 -10.84 -29.80 -8.09
C SER A 151 -9.56 -29.95 -7.26
N VAL A 152 -8.46 -30.30 -7.91
CA VAL A 152 -7.11 -30.32 -7.31
C VAL A 152 -6.24 -29.31 -8.05
N VAL A 153 -6.00 -28.17 -7.41
CA VAL A 153 -5.24 -27.05 -8.00
C VAL A 153 -3.76 -27.27 -7.75
N GLU A 154 -3.02 -27.55 -8.83
CA GLU A 154 -1.58 -27.82 -8.81
C GLU A 154 -0.75 -26.83 -9.63
N GLN A 155 -1.39 -25.83 -10.25
CA GLN A 155 -0.76 -24.78 -11.04
C GLN A 155 -1.45 -23.44 -10.81
N ASP A 156 -0.74 -22.36 -11.11
CA ASP A 156 -1.29 -21.00 -11.04
C ASP A 156 -2.49 -20.84 -11.97
N LEU A 157 -3.49 -20.09 -11.51
CA LEU A 157 -4.69 -19.77 -12.25
C LEU A 157 -4.71 -18.26 -12.54
N PRO A 158 -4.84 -17.82 -13.80
CA PRO A 158 -4.94 -16.41 -14.14
C PRO A 158 -6.28 -15.82 -13.71
N ASP A 159 -6.38 -14.49 -13.64
CA ASP A 159 -7.63 -13.79 -13.35
C ASP A 159 -8.77 -14.21 -14.30
N TYR A 160 -10.00 -14.13 -13.79
CA TYR A 160 -11.23 -14.32 -14.57
C TYR A 160 -11.32 -15.68 -15.27
N CYS A 161 -10.77 -16.73 -14.66
CA CYS A 161 -10.83 -18.09 -15.21
C CYS A 161 -11.80 -18.99 -14.44
N VAL A 162 -12.42 -19.92 -15.16
CA VAL A 162 -13.10 -21.08 -14.59
C VAL A 162 -12.14 -22.27 -14.70
N ALA A 163 -11.81 -22.90 -13.58
CA ALA A 163 -10.94 -24.07 -13.53
C ALA A 163 -11.66 -25.26 -12.89
N GLY A 164 -11.35 -26.47 -13.38
CA GLY A 164 -11.97 -27.69 -12.86
C GLY A 164 -11.15 -28.95 -13.11
N GLY A 165 -11.29 -29.95 -12.24
CA GLY A 165 -10.71 -31.28 -12.41
C GLY A 165 -9.54 -31.60 -11.48
N SER A 166 -8.98 -32.80 -11.63
CA SER A 166 -7.80 -33.28 -10.88
C SER A 166 -6.80 -33.89 -11.87
N PRO A 167 -5.73 -33.16 -12.25
CA PRO A 167 -5.42 -31.78 -11.86
C PRO A 167 -6.38 -30.77 -12.51
N ALA A 168 -6.58 -29.63 -11.85
CA ALA A 168 -7.47 -28.56 -12.32
C ALA A 168 -6.93 -27.95 -13.61
N GLN A 169 -7.76 -27.93 -14.64
CA GLN A 169 -7.48 -27.31 -15.93
C GLN A 169 -8.36 -26.09 -16.11
N ILE A 170 -7.83 -25.07 -16.81
CA ILE A 170 -8.61 -23.90 -17.20
C ILE A 170 -9.64 -24.34 -18.25
N LEU A 171 -10.92 -24.29 -17.88
CA LEU A 171 -12.06 -24.65 -18.72
C LEU A 171 -12.53 -23.45 -19.54
N GLN A 172 -12.45 -22.26 -18.95
CA GLN A 172 -12.80 -21.00 -19.58
C GLN A 172 -11.86 -19.92 -19.04
N GLN A 173 -11.40 -19.05 -19.92
CA GLN A 173 -10.65 -17.87 -19.54
C GLN A 173 -11.16 -16.69 -20.34
N GLU A 174 -11.74 -15.71 -19.68
CA GLU A 174 -12.15 -14.49 -20.34
C GLU A 174 -10.95 -13.58 -20.50
N THR A 175 -10.48 -13.39 -21.73
CA THR A 175 -9.71 -12.19 -22.06
C THR A 175 -10.70 -11.05 -22.08
N ALA A 176 -10.58 -10.10 -21.15
CA ALA A 176 -11.49 -8.98 -21.03
C ALA A 176 -11.62 -8.21 -22.36
N LYS A 177 -12.61 -8.58 -23.18
CA LYS A 177 -13.27 -7.65 -24.10
C LYS A 177 -14.43 -7.10 -23.31
N LEU A 178 -14.23 -5.91 -22.76
CA LEU A 178 -15.30 -5.11 -22.14
C LEU A 178 -16.48 -5.04 -23.10
N GLN A 179 -17.54 -5.78 -22.80
CA GLN A 179 -18.86 -5.55 -23.34
C GLN A 179 -19.82 -5.27 -22.20
N PRO A 180 -20.60 -4.19 -22.27
CA PRO A 180 -21.49 -3.79 -21.20
C PRO A 180 -22.70 -4.72 -21.23
N ARG A 181 -23.10 -5.25 -20.07
CA ARG A 181 -24.44 -5.80 -19.91
C ARG A 181 -25.16 -5.27 -18.69
N THR A 182 -26.37 -4.84 -19.02
CA THR A 182 -27.42 -4.21 -18.24
C THR A 182 -28.10 -5.14 -17.25
N ALA A 183 -28.27 -4.62 -16.04
CA ALA A 183 -29.47 -4.56 -15.20
C ALA A 183 -30.22 -5.83 -14.73
N GLY A 184 -30.34 -5.90 -13.40
CA GLY A 184 -31.51 -6.40 -12.63
C GLY A 184 -31.09 -7.26 -11.44
N LEU A 185 -31.36 -7.00 -10.15
CA LEU A 185 -32.01 -5.92 -9.39
C LEU A 185 -31.23 -5.84 -8.05
N SER A 186 -30.77 -4.68 -7.59
CA SER A 186 -31.49 -3.91 -6.57
C SER A 186 -31.10 -2.43 -6.64
N SER A 187 -32.07 -1.58 -6.29
CA SER A 187 -32.09 -0.14 -6.49
C SER A 187 -30.97 0.61 -5.75
N GLY A 188 -29.95 1.01 -6.51
CA GLY A 188 -29.10 2.16 -6.26
C GLY A 188 -28.63 2.67 -7.62
N THR A 189 -28.74 3.97 -7.90
CA THR A 189 -28.16 4.58 -9.09
C THR A 189 -26.70 4.14 -9.24
N PRO A 190 -26.20 3.76 -10.43
CA PRO A 190 -24.79 3.45 -10.60
C PRO A 190 -24.02 4.73 -10.26
N GLU A 191 -23.36 4.77 -9.10
CA GLU A 191 -22.46 5.88 -8.78
C GLU A 191 -21.39 5.90 -9.87
N SER A 192 -21.44 6.94 -10.70
CA SER A 192 -20.43 7.21 -11.71
C SER A 192 -19.06 7.18 -11.04
N THR A 193 -18.09 6.45 -11.62
CA THR A 193 -16.72 6.42 -11.11
C THR A 193 -16.23 7.85 -10.88
N PRO A 194 -15.82 8.22 -9.65
CA PRO A 194 -15.29 9.54 -9.37
C PRO A 194 -14.12 9.87 -10.30
N LEU A 195 -13.92 11.15 -10.62
CA LEU A 195 -12.72 11.59 -11.31
C LEU A 195 -11.50 11.47 -10.39
N LEU A 196 -11.64 11.88 -9.14
CA LEU A 196 -10.56 12.00 -8.19
C LEU A 196 -10.90 11.34 -6.84
N SER A 197 -9.97 10.56 -6.30
CA SER A 197 -9.96 10.14 -4.90
C SER A 197 -8.88 10.93 -4.15
N ILE A 198 -9.29 11.72 -3.16
CA ILE A 198 -8.37 12.39 -2.23
C ILE A 198 -8.11 11.43 -1.06
N CYS A 199 -6.89 10.90 -0.98
CA CYS A 199 -6.48 9.83 -0.09
C CYS A 199 -5.62 10.38 1.06
N ILE A 200 -6.15 10.36 2.28
CA ILE A 200 -5.55 10.96 3.47
C ILE A 200 -5.13 9.87 4.47
N PRO A 201 -3.83 9.52 4.57
CA PRO A 201 -3.33 8.74 5.68
C PRO A 201 -3.20 9.62 6.92
N THR A 202 -3.63 9.13 8.08
CA THR A 202 -3.57 9.91 9.33
C THR A 202 -3.22 9.03 10.53
N TYR A 203 -2.54 9.62 11.52
CA TYR A 203 -2.23 8.97 12.79
C TYR A 203 -2.02 10.00 13.92
N ASN A 204 -2.87 9.98 14.94
CA ASN A 204 -2.79 10.84 16.12
C ASN A 204 -2.70 12.34 15.80
N ARG A 205 -3.54 12.80 14.86
CA ARG A 205 -3.48 14.17 14.31
C ARG A 205 -4.86 14.79 14.18
N ALA A 206 -5.73 14.57 15.17
CA ALA A 206 -7.14 15.00 15.13
C ALA A 206 -7.33 16.47 14.73
N ILE A 207 -6.52 17.38 15.28
CA ILE A 207 -6.61 18.83 15.03
C ILE A 207 -6.27 19.16 13.56
N TYR A 208 -5.20 18.56 13.03
CA TYR A 208 -4.76 18.79 11.65
C TYR A 208 -5.77 18.22 10.66
N LEU A 209 -6.20 16.97 10.89
CA LEU A 209 -7.20 16.30 10.08
C LEU A 209 -8.52 17.09 10.04
N ASP A 210 -8.97 17.63 11.17
CA ASP A 210 -10.19 18.44 11.20
C ASP A 210 -10.10 19.66 10.27
N LEU A 211 -8.98 20.39 10.34
CA LEU A 211 -8.75 21.54 9.48
C LEU A 211 -8.63 21.13 8.00
N CYS A 212 -7.92 20.03 7.70
CA CYS A 212 -7.80 19.48 6.36
C CYS A 212 -9.16 19.13 5.75
N LEU A 213 -9.99 18.36 6.48
CA LEU A 213 -11.33 17.99 6.02
C LEU A 213 -12.24 19.22 5.88
N SER A 214 -12.15 20.20 6.77
CA SER A 214 -12.89 21.47 6.66
C SER A 214 -12.57 22.19 5.35
N CYS A 215 -11.28 22.32 5.01
CA CYS A 215 -10.83 22.96 3.77
C CYS A 215 -11.23 22.19 2.51
N ILE A 216 -11.27 20.86 2.57
CA ILE A 216 -11.72 20.02 1.44
C ILE A 216 -13.23 20.19 1.24
N PHE A 217 -14.03 20.00 2.28
CA PHE A 217 -15.49 19.99 2.14
C PHE A 217 -16.11 21.38 1.95
N SER A 218 -15.41 22.46 2.32
CA SER A 218 -15.85 23.82 1.98
C SER A 218 -15.87 24.06 0.47
N GLN A 219 -14.99 23.40 -0.29
CA GLN A 219 -14.90 23.51 -1.75
C GLN A 219 -15.73 22.46 -2.48
N LEU A 220 -15.89 21.25 -1.93
CA LEU A 220 -16.58 20.17 -2.63
C LEU A 220 -18.08 20.35 -2.74
N GLN A 221 -18.77 20.91 -1.73
CA GLN A 221 -20.24 21.11 -1.74
C GLN A 221 -21.07 19.90 -2.25
N ASN A 222 -20.60 18.66 -2.04
CA ASN A 222 -21.13 17.39 -2.57
C ASN A 222 -20.89 17.09 -4.07
N ASP A 223 -19.82 17.59 -4.66
CA ASP A 223 -19.39 17.22 -6.02
C ASP A 223 -19.09 15.73 -6.12
N SER A 224 -19.99 15.00 -6.80
CA SER A 224 -19.89 13.55 -7.02
C SER A 224 -18.68 13.11 -7.84
N ARG A 225 -17.96 14.04 -8.49
CA ARG A 225 -16.70 13.74 -9.19
C ARG A 225 -15.55 13.45 -8.21
N VAL A 226 -15.71 13.74 -6.92
CA VAL A 226 -14.66 13.56 -5.92
C VAL A 226 -15.14 12.68 -4.78
N GLU A 227 -14.31 11.71 -4.40
CA GLU A 227 -14.42 11.05 -3.10
C GLU A 227 -13.22 11.39 -2.22
N VAL A 228 -13.44 11.37 -0.91
CA VAL A 228 -12.40 11.59 0.10
C VAL A 228 -12.27 10.31 0.91
N ILE A 229 -11.06 9.78 1.04
CA ILE A 229 -10.80 8.55 1.78
C ILE A 229 -9.83 8.87 2.90
N VAL A 230 -10.23 8.63 4.14
CA VAL A 230 -9.36 8.78 5.32
C VAL A 230 -8.96 7.41 5.84
N CYS A 231 -7.67 7.17 5.96
CA CYS A 231 -7.11 5.93 6.51
C CYS A 231 -6.43 6.21 7.85
N ASP A 232 -7.16 5.94 8.93
CA ASP A 232 -6.69 6.09 10.31
C ASP A 232 -5.78 4.93 10.72
N ASN A 233 -4.53 5.23 11.06
CA ASN A 233 -3.52 4.24 11.40
C ASN A 233 -3.58 3.76 12.86
N ALA A 234 -4.78 3.41 13.33
CA ALA A 234 -5.07 3.04 14.71
C ALA A 234 -4.80 4.16 15.73
N SER A 235 -5.23 5.39 15.43
CA SER A 235 -5.06 6.54 16.34
C SER A 235 -5.71 6.30 17.71
N THR A 236 -5.08 6.81 18.76
CA THR A 236 -5.55 6.73 20.15
C THR A 236 -6.07 8.07 20.68
N ASP A 237 -5.87 9.15 19.92
CA ASP A 237 -6.39 10.49 20.20
C ASP A 237 -7.84 10.68 19.69
N ALA A 238 -8.26 11.94 19.49
CA ALA A 238 -9.59 12.29 19.01
C ALA A 238 -9.81 12.08 17.49
N THR A 239 -8.85 11.51 16.76
CA THR A 239 -8.91 11.32 15.31
C THR A 239 -10.15 10.53 14.87
N PRO A 240 -10.53 9.40 15.51
CA PRO A 240 -11.75 8.66 15.14
C PRO A 240 -13.04 9.48 15.27
N GLN A 241 -13.12 10.39 16.24
CA GLN A 241 -14.28 11.25 16.47
C GLN A 241 -14.40 12.32 15.38
N VAL A 242 -13.26 12.89 14.95
CA VAL A 242 -13.21 13.82 13.81
C VAL A 242 -13.72 13.11 12.56
N ILE A 243 -13.20 11.92 12.25
CA ILE A 243 -13.62 11.13 11.09
C ILE A 243 -15.12 10.85 11.11
N ALA A 244 -15.66 10.34 12.23
CA ALA A 244 -17.08 10.04 12.36
C ALA A 244 -17.98 11.27 12.15
N ARG A 245 -17.54 12.45 12.61
CA ARG A 245 -18.27 13.71 12.41
C ARG A 245 -18.37 14.09 10.94
N TYR A 246 -17.29 13.95 10.16
CA TYR A 246 -17.34 14.26 8.73
C TYR A 246 -18.05 13.16 7.92
N ALA A 247 -17.82 11.88 8.25
CA ALA A 247 -18.47 10.74 7.57
C ALA A 247 -20.00 10.79 7.68
N SER A 248 -20.53 11.21 8.84
CA SER A 248 -21.98 11.35 9.03
C SER A 248 -22.60 12.51 8.23
N ARG A 249 -21.79 13.51 7.85
CA ARG A 249 -22.24 14.71 7.13
C ARG A 249 -22.04 14.62 5.62
N TYR A 250 -20.98 13.95 5.17
CA TYR A 250 -20.55 13.93 3.78
C TYR A 250 -20.46 12.48 3.26
N PRO A 251 -21.44 12.02 2.46
CA PRO A 251 -21.45 10.66 1.92
C PRO A 251 -20.25 10.31 1.03
N SER A 252 -19.61 11.33 0.44
CA SER A 252 -18.38 11.21 -0.34
C SER A 252 -17.14 10.95 0.51
N LEU A 253 -17.20 11.09 1.84
CA LEU A 253 -16.16 10.63 2.74
C LEU A 253 -16.32 9.15 3.03
N LYS A 254 -15.28 8.36 2.72
CA LYS A 254 -15.11 6.99 3.18
C LYS A 254 -13.98 6.95 4.20
N SER A 255 -14.12 6.13 5.22
CA SER A 255 -13.09 5.98 6.25
C SER A 255 -12.73 4.52 6.42
N PHE A 256 -11.43 4.26 6.55
CA PHE A 256 -10.87 2.98 6.95
C PHE A 256 -10.00 3.19 8.18
N ARG A 257 -10.02 2.26 9.12
CA ARG A 257 -9.20 2.33 10.33
C ARG A 257 -8.45 1.02 10.52
N ASN A 258 -7.13 1.12 10.54
CA ASN A 258 -6.27 0.00 10.90
C ASN A 258 -6.52 -0.41 12.36
N SER A 259 -6.40 -1.71 12.63
CA SER A 259 -6.49 -2.24 13.99
C SER A 259 -5.24 -1.95 14.82
N THR A 260 -4.09 -1.86 14.15
CA THR A 260 -2.79 -1.50 14.72
C THR A 260 -2.10 -0.48 13.81
N ASN A 261 -1.10 0.23 14.35
CA ASN A 261 -0.29 1.13 13.53
C ASN A 261 0.64 0.29 12.63
N ILE A 262 0.47 0.40 11.31
CA ILE A 262 1.25 -0.35 10.30
C ILE A 262 2.45 0.44 9.75
N GLY A 263 2.76 1.60 10.32
CA GLY A 263 3.76 2.54 9.79
C GLY A 263 3.21 3.46 8.70
N GLY A 264 3.94 4.55 8.43
CA GLY A 264 3.51 5.62 7.51
C GLY A 264 3.36 5.13 6.07
N ASP A 265 4.41 4.53 5.51
CA ASP A 265 4.46 4.08 4.10
C ASP A 265 3.36 3.07 3.77
N ARG A 266 3.15 2.08 4.64
CA ARG A 266 2.08 1.09 4.47
C ARG A 266 0.70 1.75 4.51
N ASN A 267 0.51 2.77 5.36
CA ASN A 267 -0.75 3.51 5.43
C ASN A 267 -0.99 4.39 4.20
N ILE A 268 0.07 5.04 3.66
CA ILE A 268 0.04 5.81 2.40
C ILE A 268 -0.35 4.91 1.24
N TYR A 269 0.26 3.72 1.14
CA TYR A 269 -0.09 2.76 0.10
C TYR A 269 -1.52 2.23 0.27
N LEU A 270 -1.89 1.84 1.50
CA LEU A 270 -3.21 1.29 1.78
C LEU A 270 -4.34 2.25 1.42
N VAL A 271 -4.22 3.54 1.77
CA VAL A 271 -5.27 4.51 1.43
C VAL A 271 -5.43 4.69 -0.08
N ALA A 272 -4.35 4.57 -0.86
CA ALA A 272 -4.42 4.59 -2.32
C ALA A 272 -5.13 3.36 -2.90
N GLN A 273 -4.98 2.18 -2.30
CA GLN A 273 -5.66 0.95 -2.72
C GLN A 273 -7.19 1.00 -2.52
N LEU A 274 -7.67 1.86 -1.61
CA LEU A 274 -9.10 2.02 -1.34
C LEU A 274 -9.80 2.95 -2.36
N ALA A 275 -9.02 3.63 -3.22
CA ALA A 275 -9.52 4.60 -4.19
C ALA A 275 -10.33 3.95 -5.33
N ARG A 276 -11.47 4.56 -5.69
CA ARG A 276 -12.26 4.21 -6.88
C ARG A 276 -12.10 5.22 -8.01
N GLY A 277 -11.65 6.43 -7.70
CA GLY A 277 -11.47 7.52 -8.65
C GLY A 277 -10.51 7.19 -9.78
N LYS A 278 -10.66 7.84 -10.94
CA LYS A 278 -9.72 7.65 -12.07
C LYS A 278 -8.30 8.09 -11.71
N PHE A 279 -8.19 9.09 -10.83
CA PHE A 279 -6.94 9.58 -10.28
C PHE A 279 -6.91 9.43 -8.76
N ILE A 280 -5.74 9.07 -8.24
CA ILE A 280 -5.42 8.98 -6.82
C ILE A 280 -4.60 10.22 -6.48
N LYS A 281 -5.06 11.03 -5.53
CA LYS A 281 -4.26 12.10 -4.94
C LYS A 281 -3.94 11.74 -3.51
N TRP A 282 -2.66 11.59 -3.18
CA TRP A 282 -2.28 11.58 -1.76
C TRP A 282 -2.41 12.98 -1.16
N GLN A 283 -2.77 13.04 0.11
CA GLN A 283 -2.97 14.29 0.83
C GLN A 283 -2.54 14.11 2.30
N GLY A 284 -1.54 14.86 2.73
CA GLY A 284 -1.18 15.01 4.13
C GLY A 284 -2.33 15.60 4.94
N ASP A 285 -2.53 15.10 6.15
CA ASP A 285 -3.55 15.61 7.07
C ASP A 285 -3.21 16.99 7.64
N ASP A 286 -1.97 17.45 7.42
CA ASP A 286 -1.38 18.73 7.79
C ASP A 286 -1.25 19.73 6.62
N ASP A 287 -1.70 19.34 5.42
CA ASP A 287 -1.72 20.16 4.22
C ASP A 287 -3.15 20.63 3.93
N TYR A 288 -3.35 21.93 3.74
CA TYR A 288 -4.68 22.54 3.64
C TYR A 288 -4.87 23.20 2.28
N PHE A 289 -5.87 22.75 1.52
CA PHE A 289 -6.22 23.40 0.28
C PHE A 289 -6.61 24.87 0.49
N VAL A 290 -6.10 25.76 -0.36
CA VAL A 290 -6.55 27.16 -0.42
C VAL A 290 -7.77 27.27 -1.33
N GLU A 291 -8.44 28.42 -1.32
CA GLU A 291 -9.62 28.70 -2.16
C GLU A 291 -9.36 28.36 -3.64
N ASP A 292 -10.39 27.87 -4.34
CA ASP A 292 -10.38 27.42 -5.74
C ASP A 292 -9.39 26.30 -6.13
N SER A 293 -8.71 25.68 -5.17
CA SER A 293 -7.71 24.66 -5.48
C SER A 293 -8.32 23.37 -6.03
N ILE A 294 -9.39 22.86 -5.41
CA ILE A 294 -10.01 21.60 -5.84
C ILE A 294 -10.73 21.75 -7.19
N PRO A 295 -11.60 22.75 -7.42
CA PRO A 295 -12.22 22.96 -8.72
C PRO A 295 -11.20 23.11 -9.85
N SER A 296 -10.18 23.96 -9.66
CA SER A 296 -9.11 24.12 -10.65
C SER A 296 -8.35 22.83 -10.90
N LEU A 297 -8.17 22.00 -9.88
CA LEU A 297 -7.48 20.73 -10.03
C LEU A 297 -8.31 19.73 -10.85
N LEU A 298 -9.64 19.73 -10.68
CA LEU A 298 -10.53 18.86 -11.46
C LEU A 298 -10.51 19.22 -12.95
N ASP A 299 -10.41 20.50 -13.29
CA ASP A 299 -10.29 20.95 -14.68
C ASP A 299 -8.97 20.47 -15.29
N VAL A 300 -7.85 20.62 -14.57
CA VAL A 300 -6.55 20.09 -15.01
C VAL A 300 -6.59 18.58 -15.19
N ILE A 301 -7.15 17.83 -14.24
CA ILE A 301 -7.27 16.37 -14.37
C ILE A 301 -8.10 15.99 -15.60
N HIS A 302 -9.19 16.72 -15.86
CA HIS A 302 -10.04 16.48 -17.02
C HIS A 302 -9.29 16.70 -18.35
N ASP A 303 -8.50 17.75 -18.43
CA ASP A 303 -7.75 18.12 -19.65
C ASP A 303 -6.49 17.26 -19.88
N HIS A 304 -6.01 16.57 -18.83
CA HIS A 304 -4.76 15.81 -18.86
C HIS A 304 -4.94 14.33 -18.45
N MET A 305 -6.10 13.73 -18.77
CA MET A 305 -6.44 12.35 -18.39
C MET A 305 -5.46 11.27 -18.89
N GLN A 306 -4.66 11.56 -19.91
CA GLN A 306 -3.65 10.65 -20.45
C GLN A 306 -2.41 10.51 -19.55
N CYS A 307 -2.09 11.54 -18.77
CA CYS A 307 -0.87 11.58 -17.97
C CYS A 307 -0.91 10.54 -16.85
N GLY A 308 0.19 9.78 -16.69
CA GLY A 308 0.33 8.83 -15.58
C GLY A 308 0.51 9.54 -14.24
N ILE A 309 1.06 10.76 -14.27
CA ILE A 309 1.32 11.60 -13.10
C ILE A 309 0.85 13.03 -13.38
N ILE A 310 0.21 13.64 -12.39
CA ILE A 310 0.03 15.09 -12.32
C ILE A 310 0.78 15.57 -11.07
N TYR A 311 1.83 16.35 -11.29
CA TYR A 311 2.71 16.88 -10.26
C TYR A 311 2.33 18.32 -9.92
N LEU A 312 1.99 18.57 -8.66
CA LEU A 312 1.71 19.89 -8.14
C LEU A 312 3.01 20.50 -7.61
N ASN A 313 3.59 21.42 -8.38
CA ASN A 313 4.81 22.10 -8.01
C ASN A 313 4.48 23.26 -7.06
N VAL A 314 4.59 23.00 -5.77
CA VAL A 314 4.28 23.98 -4.71
C VAL A 314 5.37 25.04 -4.52
N HIS A 315 6.50 24.94 -5.21
CA HIS A 315 7.59 25.93 -5.15
C HIS A 315 7.60 26.89 -6.34
N ASN A 316 6.85 26.57 -7.40
CA ASN A 316 6.67 27.46 -8.55
C ASN A 316 5.23 27.98 -8.60
N HIS A 317 5.08 29.28 -8.74
CA HIS A 317 3.80 29.99 -8.73
C HIS A 317 3.58 30.82 -10.00
N ASP A 318 4.27 30.49 -11.10
CA ASP A 318 4.10 31.16 -12.40
C ASP A 318 2.72 30.90 -13.06
N GLY A 319 1.91 30.00 -12.48
CA GLY A 319 0.56 29.69 -12.91
C GLY A 319 0.49 28.72 -14.09
N GLN A 320 1.63 28.32 -14.66
CA GLN A 320 1.68 27.47 -15.84
C GLN A 320 1.24 26.04 -15.53
N VAL A 321 0.54 25.46 -16.51
CA VAL A 321 0.20 24.04 -16.57
C VAL A 321 0.73 23.52 -17.89
N TYR A 322 1.58 22.50 -17.86
CA TYR A 322 2.18 21.94 -19.06
C TYR A 322 2.44 20.45 -18.91
N THR A 323 2.55 19.76 -20.05
CA THR A 323 2.89 18.34 -20.10
C THR A 323 4.33 18.15 -20.55
N ALA A 324 4.99 17.13 -20.03
CA ALA A 324 6.28 16.66 -20.48
C ALA A 324 6.35 15.13 -20.39
N GLU A 325 7.42 14.54 -20.90
CA GLU A 325 7.55 13.08 -20.97
C GLU A 325 8.91 12.58 -20.52
N GLY A 326 8.90 11.41 -19.86
CA GLY A 326 10.07 10.63 -19.51
C GLY A 326 10.66 10.94 -18.13
N ALA A 327 11.25 9.92 -17.52
CA ALA A 327 11.84 10.00 -16.19
C ALA A 327 12.89 11.11 -16.01
N PRO A 328 13.78 11.42 -16.98
CA PRO A 328 14.74 12.51 -16.81
C PRO A 328 14.08 13.90 -16.76
N ALA A 329 13.03 14.11 -17.56
CA ALA A 329 12.30 15.38 -17.54
C ALA A 329 11.49 15.52 -16.24
N TYR A 330 10.90 14.43 -15.78
CA TYR A 330 10.23 14.39 -14.48
C TYR A 330 11.20 14.72 -13.35
N LEU A 331 12.35 14.04 -13.30
CA LEU A 331 13.36 14.23 -12.27
C LEU A 331 13.87 15.67 -12.22
N ARG A 332 14.18 16.30 -13.36
CA ARG A 332 14.59 17.72 -13.40
C ARG A 332 13.50 18.68 -12.92
N THR A 333 12.24 18.29 -13.04
CA THR A 333 11.10 19.14 -12.68
C THR A 333 10.71 18.99 -11.21
N SER A 334 10.59 17.75 -10.73
CA SER A 334 10.17 17.46 -9.36
C SER A 334 11.34 17.41 -8.38
N GLY A 335 12.51 16.94 -8.82
CA GLY A 335 13.62 16.57 -7.94
C GLY A 335 13.16 15.76 -6.74
N ILE A 336 13.79 15.98 -5.59
CA ILE A 336 13.41 15.38 -4.30
C ILE A 336 11.99 15.73 -3.87
N MET A 337 11.37 16.78 -4.42
CA MET A 337 9.98 17.14 -4.10
C MET A 337 8.95 16.16 -4.67
N CYS A 338 9.36 15.17 -5.48
CA CYS A 338 8.53 14.02 -5.78
C CYS A 338 8.15 13.20 -4.52
N THR A 339 8.87 13.39 -3.42
CA THR A 339 8.62 12.70 -2.14
C THR A 339 7.50 13.35 -1.31
N PHE A 340 7.10 14.58 -1.64
CA PHE A 340 6.04 15.31 -0.96
C PHE A 340 4.66 14.81 -1.43
N ILE A 341 4.03 13.96 -0.61
CA ILE A 341 2.83 13.20 -1.01
C ILE A 341 1.67 14.07 -1.51
N SER A 342 1.44 15.24 -0.91
CA SER A 342 0.33 16.13 -1.33
C SER A 342 0.58 16.78 -2.69
N GLY A 343 1.82 16.77 -3.17
CA GLY A 343 2.19 17.21 -4.50
C GLY A 343 1.89 16.19 -5.60
N ILE A 344 1.47 14.96 -5.25
CA ILE A 344 1.42 13.85 -6.20
C ILE A 344 -0.01 13.40 -6.47
N ILE A 345 -0.32 13.26 -7.76
CA ILE A 345 -1.56 12.67 -8.26
C ILE A 345 -1.18 11.63 -9.31
N LEU A 346 -1.70 10.41 -9.15
CA LEU A 346 -1.39 9.28 -10.00
C LEU A 346 -2.64 8.84 -10.75
N ARG A 347 -2.49 8.48 -12.02
CA ARG A 347 -3.54 7.75 -12.75
C ARG A 347 -3.68 6.37 -12.15
N ARG A 348 -4.88 6.03 -11.66
CA ARG A 348 -5.10 4.79 -10.90
C ARG A 348 -4.78 3.53 -11.71
N GLU A 349 -5.13 3.53 -12.99
CA GLU A 349 -4.85 2.43 -13.92
C GLU A 349 -3.35 2.11 -14.03
N ASP A 350 -2.48 3.14 -14.03
CA ASP A 350 -1.03 2.93 -14.10
C ASP A 350 -0.46 2.49 -12.74
N PHE A 351 -1.00 3.03 -11.65
CA PHE A 351 -0.66 2.62 -10.28
C PHE A 351 -1.00 1.15 -10.01
N GLU A 352 -2.17 0.66 -10.45
CA GLU A 352 -2.60 -0.73 -10.28
C GLU A 352 -1.75 -1.74 -11.05
N GLN A 353 -1.01 -1.29 -12.07
CA GLN A 353 -0.14 -2.15 -12.87
C GLN A 353 1.25 -2.33 -12.26
N ILE A 354 1.63 -1.60 -11.20
CA ILE A 354 2.93 -1.74 -10.55
C ILE A 354 3.11 -3.17 -10.05
N GLU A 355 4.11 -3.89 -10.56
CA GLU A 355 4.31 -5.33 -10.27
C GLU A 355 4.80 -5.58 -8.84
N LYS A 356 5.62 -4.68 -8.31
CA LYS A 356 6.29 -4.82 -7.01
C LYS A 356 5.98 -3.64 -6.10
N PRO A 357 4.71 -3.37 -5.76
CA PRO A 357 4.31 -2.15 -5.06
C PRO A 357 4.94 -2.00 -3.68
N PHE A 358 5.28 -3.12 -3.01
CA PHE A 358 5.93 -3.13 -1.70
C PHE A 358 7.46 -2.91 -1.74
N ARG A 359 8.05 -2.79 -2.93
CA ARG A 359 9.49 -2.52 -3.05
C ARG A 359 9.81 -1.16 -2.42
N TYR A 360 10.76 -1.14 -1.51
CA TYR A 360 11.16 0.05 -0.75
C TYR A 360 10.09 0.61 0.21
N ILE A 361 9.07 -0.18 0.60
CA ILE A 361 8.02 0.26 1.55
C ILE A 361 8.49 0.53 2.98
N ASP A 362 9.76 0.23 3.28
CA ASP A 362 10.37 0.53 4.57
C ASP A 362 11.45 1.64 4.47
N LEU A 363 11.53 2.31 3.31
CA LEU A 363 12.49 3.40 3.06
C LEU A 363 11.92 4.81 3.28
N SER A 364 10.70 4.95 3.81
CA SER A 364 9.97 6.23 3.97
C SER A 364 9.59 6.95 2.67
N LEU A 365 9.95 6.39 1.50
CA LEU A 365 9.91 7.06 0.20
C LEU A 365 9.32 6.19 -0.92
N ASN A 366 8.56 5.15 -0.58
CA ASN A 366 7.96 4.22 -1.55
C ASN A 366 7.05 4.91 -2.59
N GLN A 367 6.45 6.05 -2.25
CA GLN A 367 5.73 6.91 -3.18
C GLN A 367 6.60 7.39 -4.35
N ALA A 368 7.90 7.63 -4.14
CA ALA A 368 8.81 8.03 -5.21
C ALA A 368 9.07 6.85 -6.15
N TYR A 369 9.30 5.66 -5.60
CA TYR A 369 9.43 4.43 -6.39
C TYR A 369 8.22 4.20 -7.31
N MET A 370 7.00 4.38 -6.77
CA MET A 370 5.76 4.20 -7.54
C MET A 370 5.66 5.16 -8.73
N GLN A 371 6.05 6.42 -8.55
CA GLN A 371 6.06 7.41 -9.63
C GLN A 371 7.01 6.98 -10.75
N TYR A 372 8.24 6.57 -10.43
CA TYR A 372 9.19 6.16 -11.45
C TYR A 372 8.82 4.82 -12.12
N GLU A 373 8.19 3.88 -11.40
CA GLU A 373 7.62 2.68 -12.03
C GLU A 373 6.52 3.04 -13.04
N ILE A 374 5.63 3.97 -12.70
CA ILE A 374 4.62 4.48 -13.64
C ILE A 374 5.29 5.07 -14.88
N LEU A 375 6.33 5.89 -14.71
CA LEU A 375 7.05 6.53 -15.82
C LEU A 375 7.76 5.53 -16.74
N THR A 376 8.04 4.31 -16.30
CA THR A 376 8.60 3.26 -17.19
C THR A 376 7.58 2.75 -18.21
N ARG A 377 6.28 2.94 -17.97
CA ARG A 377 5.19 2.45 -18.83
C ARG A 377 4.36 3.58 -19.43
N ASN A 378 4.03 4.59 -18.63
CA ASN A 378 3.35 5.81 -19.04
C ASN A 378 4.30 7.01 -18.78
N PRO A 379 5.11 7.40 -19.77
CA PRO A 379 6.11 8.45 -19.59
C PRO A 379 5.50 9.85 -19.49
N SER A 380 4.23 10.04 -19.87
CA SER A 380 3.61 11.35 -19.94
C SER A 380 3.16 11.82 -18.55
N PHE A 381 3.54 13.04 -18.18
CA PHE A 381 3.14 13.69 -16.94
C PHE A 381 2.72 15.14 -17.17
N CYS A 382 1.89 15.66 -16.26
CA CYS A 382 1.47 17.06 -16.23
C CYS A 382 2.06 17.76 -15.01
N VAL A 383 2.46 19.02 -15.16
CA VAL A 383 3.02 19.86 -14.10
C VAL A 383 2.06 21.02 -13.87
N VAL A 384 1.78 21.31 -12.61
CA VAL A 384 0.89 22.40 -12.18
C VAL A 384 1.66 23.33 -11.26
N ASN A 385 2.06 24.50 -11.76
CA ASN A 385 2.81 25.51 -11.00
C ASN A 385 1.85 26.51 -10.34
N ARG A 386 1.06 26.03 -9.37
CA ARG A 386 0.08 26.87 -8.65
C ARG A 386 0.21 26.67 -7.16
N ARG A 387 -0.02 27.74 -6.40
CA ARG A 387 -0.14 27.65 -4.95
C ARG A 387 -1.49 27.03 -4.60
N MET A 388 -1.49 25.75 -4.24
CA MET A 388 -2.70 24.99 -3.88
C MET A 388 -2.83 24.73 -2.38
N PHE A 389 -1.77 24.92 -1.59
CA PHE A 389 -1.76 24.56 -0.17
C PHE A 389 -1.26 25.68 0.73
N ASN A 390 -1.80 25.69 1.95
CA ASN A 390 -1.14 26.18 3.14
C ASN A 390 -0.74 24.97 3.99
N PHE A 391 0.39 25.07 4.69
CA PHE A 391 0.94 24.00 5.51
C PHE A 391 0.72 24.31 6.97
N SER A 392 0.45 23.30 7.81
CA SER A 392 0.32 23.53 9.25
C SER A 392 1.64 23.94 9.91
N GLY A 393 2.78 23.71 9.26
CA GLY A 393 4.11 24.01 9.78
C GLY A 393 4.49 23.14 10.98
N ASN A 394 3.91 21.94 11.08
CA ASN A 394 4.25 20.98 12.11
C ASN A 394 5.71 20.51 11.90
N PRO A 395 6.48 20.34 12.98
CA PRO A 395 7.83 19.83 12.86
C PRO A 395 7.79 18.39 12.29
N PRO A 396 8.64 18.08 11.30
CA PRO A 396 8.84 16.71 10.89
C PRO A 396 9.32 15.86 12.08
N SER A 397 8.96 14.58 12.11
CA SER A 397 9.38 13.65 13.17
C SER A 397 9.22 12.20 12.73
N GLY A 398 9.83 11.27 13.49
CA GLY A 398 9.64 9.82 13.30
C GLY A 398 10.53 9.17 12.25
N TYR A 399 11.53 9.88 11.73
CA TYR A 399 12.52 9.35 10.79
C TYR A 399 13.90 9.98 11.03
N ASN A 400 14.95 9.33 10.52
CA ASN A 400 16.29 9.89 10.46
C ASN A 400 16.50 10.60 9.12
N LEU A 401 16.85 11.90 9.17
CA LEU A 401 16.99 12.73 7.97
C LEU A 401 18.05 12.18 7.02
N GLY A 402 19.23 11.83 7.53
CA GLY A 402 20.34 11.33 6.72
C GLY A 402 19.99 10.03 6.01
N GLU A 403 19.33 9.11 6.72
CA GLU A 403 18.86 7.84 6.16
C GLU A 403 17.86 8.04 5.02
N VAL A 404 16.95 9.01 5.15
CA VAL A 404 15.94 9.28 4.12
C VAL A 404 16.58 9.98 2.91
N VAL A 405 17.36 11.05 3.13
CA VAL A 405 17.83 11.91 2.03
C VAL A 405 19.10 11.40 1.34
N PHE A 406 19.99 10.69 2.05
CA PHE A 406 21.23 10.17 1.48
C PHE A 406 21.09 8.71 1.04
N ARG A 407 20.57 7.82 1.89
CA ARG A 407 20.44 6.39 1.57
C ARG A 407 19.19 6.10 0.75
N SER A 408 18.02 6.40 1.29
CA SER A 408 16.74 5.94 0.75
C SER A 408 16.43 6.56 -0.62
N TYR A 409 16.53 7.88 -0.72
CA TYR A 409 16.25 8.59 -1.98
C TYR A 409 17.20 8.16 -3.11
N GLN A 410 18.50 8.08 -2.82
CA GLN A 410 19.50 7.65 -3.80
C GLN A 410 19.29 6.19 -4.20
N THR A 411 19.01 5.29 -3.26
CA THR A 411 18.73 3.87 -3.54
C THR A 411 17.57 3.73 -4.54
N ILE A 412 16.50 4.53 -4.38
CA ILE A 412 15.36 4.51 -5.29
C ILE A 412 15.75 5.03 -6.67
N LEU A 413 16.45 6.16 -6.78
CA LEU A 413 16.83 6.71 -8.10
C LEU A 413 17.79 5.80 -8.86
N HIS A 414 18.78 5.22 -8.18
CA HIS A 414 19.73 4.28 -8.79
C HIS A 414 19.01 3.02 -9.31
N HIS A 415 17.87 2.64 -8.72
CA HIS A 415 17.05 1.54 -9.23
C HIS A 415 16.59 1.73 -10.68
N PHE A 416 16.44 2.99 -11.11
CA PHE A 416 15.92 3.35 -12.43
C PHE A 416 17.02 3.70 -13.43
N ILE A 417 18.30 3.54 -13.07
CA ILE A 417 19.40 3.61 -14.03
C ILE A 417 19.25 2.47 -15.04
N GLY A 418 19.21 2.81 -16.31
CA GLY A 418 18.92 1.87 -17.40
C GLY A 418 17.43 1.52 -17.56
N LYS A 419 16.53 2.12 -16.76
CA LYS A 419 15.07 1.97 -16.85
C LYS A 419 14.35 3.29 -17.11
N GLY A 420 15.07 4.27 -17.64
CA GLY A 420 14.55 5.61 -17.92
C GLY A 420 15.49 6.71 -17.44
N LEU A 421 16.27 6.47 -16.38
CA LEU A 421 17.33 7.37 -15.92
C LEU A 421 18.71 6.89 -16.40
N SER A 422 19.63 7.83 -16.53
CA SER A 422 21.05 7.58 -16.69
C SER A 422 21.82 7.89 -15.40
N GLU A 423 23.07 7.42 -15.31
CA GLU A 423 23.99 7.82 -14.23
C GLU A 423 24.13 9.34 -14.13
N VAL A 424 24.16 10.04 -15.28
CA VAL A 424 24.30 11.50 -15.32
C VAL A 424 23.07 12.18 -14.72
N ASP A 425 21.87 11.67 -14.99
CA ASP A 425 20.63 12.22 -14.42
C ASP A 425 20.63 12.12 -12.89
N VAL A 426 21.02 10.95 -12.36
CA VAL A 426 21.07 10.70 -10.91
C VAL A 426 22.17 11.53 -10.23
N GLN A 427 23.35 11.67 -10.85
CA GLN A 427 24.43 12.51 -10.34
C GLN A 427 24.04 14.01 -10.30
N GLN A 428 23.37 14.50 -11.34
CA GLN A 428 22.88 15.89 -11.37
C GLN A 428 21.84 16.14 -10.29
N GLU A 429 20.89 15.22 -10.11
CA GLU A 429 19.92 15.32 -9.03
C GLU A 429 20.59 15.26 -7.67
N LYS A 430 21.56 14.37 -7.47
CA LYS A 430 22.27 14.23 -6.19
C LYS A 430 22.88 15.56 -5.74
N LEU A 431 23.52 16.28 -6.66
CA LEU A 431 24.04 17.64 -6.41
C LEU A 431 22.90 18.65 -6.17
N ALA A 432 21.86 18.65 -7.02
CA ALA A 432 20.75 19.61 -6.93
C ALA A 432 19.95 19.45 -5.62
N ALA A 433 19.59 18.22 -5.25
CA ALA A 433 18.91 17.88 -4.01
C ALA A 433 19.71 18.34 -2.79
N LEU A 434 21.03 18.12 -2.81
CA LEU A 434 21.91 18.49 -1.71
C LEU A 434 21.87 20.00 -1.42
N TYR A 435 22.09 20.83 -2.44
CA TYR A 435 22.18 22.28 -2.26
C TYR A 435 20.83 22.97 -2.15
N ASN A 436 19.83 22.53 -2.91
CA ASN A 436 18.54 23.21 -2.99
C ASN A 436 17.56 22.78 -1.88
N TYR A 437 17.75 21.59 -1.29
CA TYR A 437 16.80 21.03 -0.33
C TYR A 437 17.46 20.51 0.94
N ILE A 438 18.40 19.57 0.83
CA ILE A 438 18.92 18.84 2.01
C ILE A 438 19.66 19.78 2.97
N LEU A 439 20.59 20.60 2.48
CA LEU A 439 21.34 21.53 3.33
C LEU A 439 20.45 22.64 3.94
N PRO A 440 19.56 23.31 3.18
CA PRO A 440 18.57 24.21 3.77
C PRO A 440 17.69 23.55 4.84
N TRP A 441 17.24 22.32 4.60
CA TRP A 441 16.37 21.60 5.54
C TRP A 441 17.12 21.21 6.81
N TYR A 442 18.33 20.66 6.67
CA TYR A 442 19.21 20.36 7.80
C TYR A 442 19.51 21.63 8.61
N THR A 443 19.78 22.75 7.95
CA THR A 443 19.98 24.05 8.62
C THR A 443 18.75 24.46 9.43
N GLY A 444 17.55 24.33 8.86
CA GLY A 444 16.30 24.63 9.56
C GLY A 444 16.08 23.72 10.77
N ILE A 445 16.26 22.40 10.61
CA ILE A 445 16.14 21.42 11.69
C ILE A 445 17.09 21.75 12.85
N MET A 446 18.35 22.05 12.54
CA MET A 446 19.37 22.35 13.54
C MET A 446 19.10 23.68 14.25
N ARG A 447 18.73 24.73 13.49
CA ARG A 447 18.41 26.06 14.02
C ARG A 447 17.18 26.05 14.92
N ASP A 448 16.12 25.36 14.50
CA ASP A 448 14.82 25.38 15.16
C ASP A 448 14.67 24.26 16.20
N HIS A 449 15.72 23.46 16.40
CA HIS A 449 15.72 22.25 17.25
C HIS A 449 14.53 21.33 16.97
N ALA A 450 14.24 21.09 15.69
CA ALA A 450 13.12 20.25 15.29
C ALA A 450 13.31 18.80 15.77
N PRO A 451 12.25 18.10 16.22
CA PRO A 451 12.27 16.71 16.68
C PRO A 451 12.46 15.68 15.55
N VAL A 452 13.47 15.88 14.71
CA VAL A 452 13.92 14.96 13.65
C VAL A 452 15.23 14.33 14.08
N PHE A 453 15.37 13.02 13.88
CA PHE A 453 16.65 12.36 14.14
C PHE A 453 17.67 12.78 13.08
N THR A 454 18.82 13.26 13.53
CA THR A 454 19.97 13.59 12.68
C THR A 454 21.23 12.88 13.16
N ASP A 455 21.05 11.79 13.91
CA ASP A 455 22.13 10.90 14.32
C ASP A 455 22.87 10.40 13.07
N ASP A 456 24.18 10.32 13.17
CA ASP A 456 25.08 9.84 12.10
C ASP A 456 24.96 10.60 10.77
N PHE A 457 24.35 11.80 10.73
CA PHE A 457 24.15 12.56 9.49
C PHE A 457 25.45 12.82 8.72
N GLU A 458 26.53 13.14 9.43
CA GLU A 458 27.87 13.30 8.84
C GLU A 458 28.42 11.97 8.31
N ASP A 459 28.27 10.88 9.05
CA ASP A 459 28.79 9.56 8.66
C ASP A 459 28.03 9.01 7.44
N LEU A 460 26.71 9.19 7.41
CA LEU A 460 25.88 8.89 6.24
C LEU A 460 26.27 9.77 5.05
N PHE A 461 26.54 11.06 5.25
CA PHE A 461 27.05 11.90 4.18
C PHE A 461 28.39 11.38 3.64
N ARG A 462 29.32 10.95 4.50
CA ARG A 462 30.58 10.31 4.09
C ARG A 462 30.36 9.03 3.30
N GLU A 463 29.46 8.16 3.76
CA GLU A 463 29.15 6.89 3.09
C GLU A 463 28.64 7.12 1.66
N PHE A 464 27.73 8.08 1.46
CA PHE A 464 27.06 8.26 0.17
C PHE A 464 27.70 9.30 -0.74
N TYR A 465 28.49 10.24 -0.22
CA TYR A 465 29.07 11.36 -0.98
C TYR A 465 30.60 11.41 -0.94
N GLY A 466 31.28 10.47 -0.31
CA GLY A 466 32.75 10.49 -0.13
C GLY A 466 33.57 10.58 -1.42
N GLU A 467 33.04 10.09 -2.54
CA GLU A 467 33.71 10.10 -3.85
C GLU A 467 33.32 11.31 -4.72
N GLU A 468 32.46 12.20 -4.23
CA GLU A 468 31.97 13.36 -4.99
C GLU A 468 32.99 14.50 -4.99
N SER A 469 33.13 15.20 -6.11
CA SER A 469 34.14 16.28 -6.25
C SER A 469 33.91 17.47 -5.30
N TYR A 470 32.69 17.61 -4.77
CA TYR A 470 32.25 18.67 -3.85
C TYR A 470 32.14 18.18 -2.40
N PHE A 471 32.61 16.97 -2.10
CA PHE A 471 32.49 16.32 -0.80
C PHE A 471 33.06 17.15 0.35
N GLU A 472 34.33 17.56 0.26
CA GLU A 472 35.03 18.29 1.33
C GLU A 472 34.35 19.62 1.65
N ASP A 473 33.94 20.37 0.62
CA ASP A 473 33.27 21.66 0.78
C ASP A 473 31.92 21.52 1.49
N VAL A 474 31.15 20.48 1.15
CA VAL A 474 29.85 20.23 1.79
C VAL A 474 30.03 19.70 3.20
N LEU A 475 31.02 18.84 3.44
CA LEU A 475 31.31 18.33 4.77
C LEU A 475 31.65 19.46 5.75
N LEU A 476 32.48 20.42 5.33
CA LEU A 476 32.77 21.63 6.10
C LEU A 476 31.50 22.44 6.39
N ARG A 477 30.59 22.53 5.43
CA ARG A 477 29.31 23.23 5.59
C ARG A 477 28.39 22.52 6.58
N ILE A 478 28.28 21.19 6.53
CA ILE A 478 27.51 20.38 7.50
C ILE A 478 28.06 20.60 8.92
N ALA A 479 29.39 20.52 9.09
CA ALA A 479 30.05 20.77 10.37
C ALA A 479 29.79 22.19 10.90
N SER A 480 29.82 23.20 10.00
CA SER A 480 29.53 24.59 10.37
C SER A 480 28.08 24.79 10.82
N ILE A 481 27.10 24.17 10.15
CA ILE A 481 25.68 24.23 10.54
C ILE A 481 25.52 23.63 11.95
N LYS A 482 26.14 22.48 12.20
CA LYS A 482 26.07 21.79 13.50
C LYS A 482 26.70 22.60 14.62
N ALA A 483 27.85 23.23 14.38
CA ALA A 483 28.51 24.08 15.36
C ALA A 483 27.68 25.32 15.72
N LEU A 484 27.05 25.97 14.74
CA LEU A 484 26.19 27.14 14.95
C LEU A 484 24.93 26.83 15.75
N ALA A 485 24.42 25.59 15.68
CA ALA A 485 23.26 25.17 16.45
C ALA A 485 23.59 24.77 17.90
N GLN A 486 24.87 24.60 18.23
CA GLN A 486 25.36 24.27 19.58
C GLN A 486 25.86 25.50 20.36
N SER A 487 26.07 26.62 19.68
CA SER A 487 26.41 27.94 20.26
C SER A 487 25.16 28.73 20.61
#